data_AF-A0A952WU45-F1
#
_entry.id   AF-A0A952WU45-F1
#
_cell.length_a   1.000
_cell.length_b   1.000
_cell.length_c   1.000
_cell.angle_alpha   90.00
_cell.angle_beta   90.00
_cell.angle_gamma   90.00
#
_symmetry.space_group_name_H-M   'P 1'
#
loop_
_entity.id
_entity.type
_entity.pdbx_description
1 polymer ?
#
loop_
_entity_poly.entity_id
_entity_poly.type
_entity_poly.pdbx_seq_one_letter_code
_entity_poly.pdbx_strand_id
1 'polypeptide(L)'
;MIALRVMDDRDRPAVIPLARVGELPRWWRARLGPWSLRRAPRIAWRIVRTPAVVLAVAAACILSVLARLLLEDMAMFLGLIVFGPVMVPLLTLALFAGRGMLGLGRGLGPTLRDAMLAWDCCPSCGYDLSASMPERDLCRVCPECGAAWILPRDKPESVVVTVAANDSRPGTAVRGAAAQEQGPGTEPGP
;
A
#
# COMPACT_ATOMS: atom_id res chain seq x y z
N MET A 1 -17.30 -13.15 -37.92
CA MET A 1 -16.95 -13.64 -36.57
C MET A 1 -16.23 -12.49 -35.89
N ILE A 2 -16.88 -11.78 -34.95
CA ILE A 2 -16.30 -10.59 -34.32
C ILE A 2 -15.46 -11.07 -33.15
N ALA A 3 -14.15 -10.83 -33.20
CA ALA A 3 -13.22 -11.14 -32.11
C ALA A 3 -12.72 -9.82 -31.54
N LEU A 4 -12.88 -9.62 -30.24
CA LEU A 4 -12.38 -8.44 -29.55
C LEU A 4 -10.92 -8.73 -29.17
N ARG A 5 -9.98 -7.98 -29.75
CA ARG A 5 -8.58 -8.01 -29.34
C ARG A 5 -8.44 -7.13 -28.11
N VAL A 6 -8.08 -7.73 -26.99
CA VAL A 6 -7.73 -7.02 -25.76
C VAL A 6 -6.25 -7.31 -25.49
N MET A 7 -5.50 -6.29 -25.11
CA MET A 7 -4.12 -6.46 -24.65
C MET A 7 -4.16 -6.88 -23.17
N ASP A 8 -3.51 -7.98 -22.85
CA ASP A 8 -3.29 -8.45 -21.47
C ASP A 8 -2.29 -7.52 -20.75
N ASP A 9 -2.23 -7.53 -19.41
CA ASP A 9 -1.33 -6.72 -18.58
C ASP A 9 0.17 -7.01 -18.84
N ARG A 10 0.46 -8.04 -19.64
CA ARG A 10 1.79 -8.42 -20.13
C ARG A 10 2.06 -8.01 -21.58
N ASP A 11 1.23 -7.11 -22.11
CA ASP A 11 1.30 -6.59 -23.47
C ASP A 11 1.19 -7.70 -24.55
N ARG A 12 0.51 -8.80 -24.22
CA ARG A 12 0.24 -9.90 -25.16
C ARG A 12 -1.16 -9.77 -25.74
N PRO A 13 -1.35 -9.95 -27.06
CA PRO A 13 -2.68 -9.91 -27.65
C PRO A 13 -3.47 -11.14 -27.21
N ALA A 14 -4.45 -10.94 -26.35
CA ALA A 14 -5.41 -11.96 -25.96
C ALA A 14 -6.64 -11.86 -26.86
N VAL A 15 -6.95 -12.95 -27.57
CA VAL A 15 -8.16 -13.04 -28.38
C VAL A 15 -9.24 -13.64 -27.49
N ILE A 16 -10.20 -12.81 -27.07
CA ILE A 16 -11.35 -13.30 -26.32
C ILE A 16 -12.42 -13.70 -27.35
N PRO A 17 -12.72 -14.99 -27.53
CA PRO A 17 -13.84 -15.37 -28.36
C PRO A 17 -15.11 -14.81 -27.72
N LEU A 18 -15.79 -13.90 -28.43
CA LEU A 18 -17.14 -13.49 -28.08
C LEU A 18 -18.06 -14.69 -28.31
N ALA A 19 -18.08 -15.60 -27.34
CA ALA A 19 -19.07 -16.66 -27.27
C ALA A 19 -20.44 -15.99 -27.33
N ARG A 20 -21.32 -16.50 -28.21
CA ARG A 20 -22.70 -16.03 -28.36
C ARG A 20 -23.31 -15.79 -26.98
N VAL A 21 -23.75 -14.55 -26.75
CA VAL A 21 -24.37 -14.04 -25.52
C VAL A 21 -25.61 -14.85 -25.06
N GLY A 22 -26.05 -15.85 -25.81
CA GLY A 22 -27.16 -16.75 -25.46
C GLY A 22 -26.79 -17.99 -24.64
N GLU A 23 -25.53 -18.42 -24.59
CA GLU A 23 -25.13 -19.65 -23.90
C GLU A 23 -24.15 -19.37 -22.77
N LEU A 24 -24.64 -18.70 -21.73
CA LEU A 24 -23.93 -18.62 -20.46
C LEU A 24 -23.72 -20.06 -19.93
N PRO A 25 -22.47 -20.49 -19.70
CA PRO A 25 -22.17 -21.85 -19.27
C PRO A 25 -22.89 -22.19 -17.96
N ARG A 26 -23.41 -23.42 -17.83
CA ARG A 26 -24.19 -23.85 -16.65
C ARG A 26 -23.42 -23.67 -15.32
N TRP A 27 -22.08 -23.72 -15.35
CA TRP A 27 -21.23 -23.47 -14.17
C TRP A 27 -21.25 -22.00 -13.70
N TRP A 28 -21.56 -21.04 -14.57
CA TRP A 28 -21.74 -19.63 -14.19
C TRP A 28 -23.00 -19.43 -13.34
N ARG A 29 -24.10 -20.12 -13.68
CA ARG A 29 -25.32 -20.13 -12.87
C ARG A 29 -25.11 -20.78 -11.50
N ALA A 30 -24.30 -21.83 -11.41
CA ALA A 30 -23.93 -22.44 -10.13
C ALA A 30 -23.07 -21.52 -9.24
N ARG A 31 -22.23 -20.66 -9.85
CA ARG A 31 -21.38 -19.70 -9.14
C ARG A 31 -22.14 -18.45 -8.64
N LEU A 32 -23.31 -18.17 -9.22
CA LEU A 32 -24.24 -17.11 -8.80
C LEU A 32 -25.30 -17.60 -7.80
N GLY A 33 -25.21 -18.84 -7.32
CA GLY A 33 -26.08 -19.39 -6.27
C GLY A 33 -25.99 -18.66 -4.91
N PRO A 34 -26.75 -19.09 -3.89
CA PRO A 34 -27.07 -18.37 -2.64
C PRO A 34 -25.90 -17.97 -1.72
N TRP A 35 -24.66 -18.10 -2.19
CA TRP A 35 -23.46 -17.47 -1.64
C TRP A 35 -23.51 -15.93 -1.64
N SER A 36 -24.48 -15.30 -2.33
CA SER A 36 -24.68 -13.85 -2.33
C SER A 36 -25.15 -13.30 -0.97
N LEU A 37 -25.99 -14.04 -0.22
CA LEU A 37 -26.57 -13.54 1.04
C LEU A 37 -25.55 -13.44 2.18
N ARG A 38 -24.56 -14.34 2.24
CA ARG A 38 -23.49 -14.27 3.25
C ARG A 38 -22.38 -13.27 2.90
N ARG A 39 -22.25 -12.87 1.62
CA ARG A 39 -21.30 -11.83 1.18
C ARG A 39 -21.92 -10.44 1.09
N ALA A 40 -23.25 -10.34 0.99
CA ALA A 40 -23.99 -9.09 1.01
C ALA A 40 -23.60 -8.14 2.16
N PRO A 41 -23.46 -8.59 3.43
CA PRO A 41 -23.08 -7.68 4.51
C PRO A 41 -21.65 -7.13 4.34
N ARG A 42 -20.71 -7.90 3.79
CA ARG A 42 -19.33 -7.43 3.58
C ARG A 42 -19.23 -6.43 2.43
N ILE A 43 -20.04 -6.62 1.38
CA ILE A 43 -20.11 -5.69 0.24
C ILE A 43 -20.84 -4.42 0.66
N ALA A 44 -21.97 -4.53 1.35
CA ALA A 44 -22.69 -3.41 1.93
C ALA A 44 -21.80 -2.62 2.90
N TRP A 45 -21.02 -3.30 3.75
CA TRP A 45 -20.06 -2.67 4.64
C TRP A 45 -18.94 -1.94 3.88
N ARG A 46 -18.42 -2.50 2.78
CA ARG A 46 -17.46 -1.80 1.91
C ARG A 46 -18.06 -0.55 1.27
N ILE A 47 -19.32 -0.60 0.84
CA ILE A 47 -20.03 0.54 0.24
C ILE A 47 -20.27 1.63 1.30
N VAL A 48 -20.79 1.25 2.46
CA VAL A 48 -21.03 2.16 3.59
C VAL A 48 -19.73 2.79 4.10
N ARG A 49 -18.62 2.04 4.06
CA ARG A 49 -17.30 2.54 4.47
C ARG A 49 -16.55 3.25 3.35
N THR A 50 -17.13 3.41 2.15
CA THR A 50 -16.51 4.32 1.19
C THR A 50 -16.57 5.75 1.75
N PRO A 51 -15.45 6.50 1.71
CA PRO A 51 -15.41 7.84 2.27
C PRO A 51 -16.47 8.75 1.64
N ALA A 52 -16.84 8.52 0.39
CA ALA A 52 -17.90 9.25 -0.31
C ALA A 52 -19.28 9.09 0.36
N VAL A 53 -19.66 7.86 0.75
CA VAL A 53 -20.96 7.62 1.41
C VAL A 53 -20.96 8.20 2.82
N VAL A 54 -19.86 8.05 3.57
CA VAL A 54 -19.71 8.66 4.90
C VAL A 54 -19.81 10.18 4.82
N LEU A 55 -19.17 10.81 3.83
CA LEU A 55 -19.25 12.26 3.61
C LEU A 55 -20.65 12.71 3.20
N ALA A 56 -21.32 11.96 2.33
CA ALA A 56 -22.68 12.29 1.90
C ALA A 56 -23.67 12.24 3.09
N VAL A 57 -23.58 11.21 3.92
CA VAL A 57 -24.41 11.09 5.14
C VAL A 57 -24.07 12.20 6.14
N ALA A 58 -22.78 12.45 6.39
CA ALA A 58 -22.36 13.51 7.29
C ALA A 58 -22.84 14.89 6.79
N ALA A 59 -22.68 15.19 5.50
CA ALA A 59 -23.16 16.42 4.89
C ALA A 59 -24.68 16.56 5.01
N ALA A 60 -25.45 15.49 4.77
CA ALA A 60 -26.91 15.51 4.91
C ALA A 60 -27.34 15.77 6.36
N CYS A 61 -26.70 15.15 7.35
CA CYS A 61 -26.95 15.42 8.76
C CYS A 61 -26.63 16.88 9.13
N ILE A 62 -25.52 17.41 8.64
CA ILE A 62 -25.08 18.79 8.94
C ILE A 62 -26.02 19.81 8.27
N LEU A 63 -26.40 19.60 7.01
CA LEU A 63 -27.39 20.40 6.30
C LEU A 63 -28.75 20.39 7.00
N SER A 64 -29.19 19.23 7.48
CA SER A 64 -30.44 19.08 8.26
C SER A 64 -30.42 19.92 9.54
N VAL A 65 -29.33 19.85 10.31
CA VAL A 65 -29.16 20.62 11.55
C VAL A 65 -29.06 22.12 11.25
N LEU A 66 -28.28 22.52 10.24
CA LEU A 66 -28.19 23.91 9.79
C LEU A 66 -29.56 24.45 9.37
N ALA A 67 -30.33 23.69 8.59
CA ALA A 67 -31.66 24.10 8.15
C ALA A 67 -32.62 24.31 9.32
N ARG A 68 -32.62 23.39 10.30
CA ARG A 68 -33.41 23.52 11.54
C ARG A 68 -33.06 24.80 12.30
N LEU A 69 -31.78 25.09 12.43
CA LEU A 69 -31.33 26.23 13.21
C LEU A 69 -31.48 27.58 12.47
N LEU A 70 -31.34 27.58 11.13
CA LEU A 70 -31.65 28.74 10.28
C LEU A 70 -33.12 29.16 10.38
N LEU A 71 -34.01 28.19 10.61
CA LEU A 71 -35.43 28.44 10.79
C LEU A 71 -35.74 29.04 12.17
N GLU A 72 -34.86 28.89 13.17
CA GLU A 72 -35.15 29.24 14.56
C GLU A 72 -34.54 30.59 15.01
N ASP A 73 -33.31 30.98 14.62
CA ASP A 73 -32.74 32.28 15.04
C ASP A 73 -31.48 32.71 14.23
N MET A 74 -31.58 33.73 13.36
CA MET A 74 -30.49 34.15 12.45
C MET A 74 -29.32 34.90 13.12
N ALA A 75 -29.51 35.55 14.27
CA ALA A 75 -28.54 36.54 14.80
C ALA A 75 -27.48 35.95 15.74
N MET A 76 -27.81 34.98 16.59
CA MET A 76 -26.82 34.26 17.42
C MET A 76 -25.96 33.28 16.59
N PHE A 77 -26.43 32.95 15.39
CA PHE A 77 -25.92 31.85 14.58
C PHE A 77 -24.55 32.14 13.94
N LEU A 78 -24.30 33.40 13.57
CA LEU A 78 -23.06 33.77 12.89
C LEU A 78 -21.81 33.62 13.78
N GLY A 79 -21.95 33.93 15.08
CA GLY A 79 -20.86 33.79 16.05
C GLY A 79 -20.57 32.32 16.41
N LEU A 80 -21.63 31.51 16.55
CA LEU A 80 -21.51 30.09 16.87
C LEU A 80 -20.99 29.26 15.69
N ILE A 81 -21.29 29.64 14.45
CA ILE A 81 -20.73 28.95 13.27
C ILE A 81 -19.23 29.20 13.16
N VAL A 82 -18.76 30.44 13.30
CA VAL A 82 -17.34 30.76 13.07
C VAL A 82 -16.43 30.23 14.19
N PHE A 83 -16.88 30.25 15.45
CA PHE A 83 -16.09 29.81 16.61
C PHE A 83 -16.53 28.46 17.20
N GLY A 84 -17.50 27.80 16.58
CA GLY A 84 -18.12 26.63 17.16
C GLY A 84 -17.26 25.37 17.06
N PRO A 85 -17.40 24.44 18.04
CA PRO A 85 -16.75 23.12 18.01
C PRO A 85 -17.18 22.24 16.83
N VAL A 86 -18.08 22.72 15.96
CA VAL A 86 -18.57 22.04 14.75
C VAL A 86 -17.68 22.30 13.54
N MET A 87 -17.08 23.49 13.40
CA MET A 87 -16.25 23.83 12.23
C MET A 87 -14.92 23.07 12.24
N VAL A 88 -14.31 22.87 13.40
CA VAL A 88 -13.04 22.12 13.53
C VAL A 88 -13.17 20.67 13.04
N PRO A 89 -14.14 19.84 13.48
CA PRO A 89 -14.30 18.49 12.98
C PRO A 89 -14.76 18.47 11.52
N LEU A 90 -15.57 19.43 11.07
CA LEU A 90 -15.94 19.56 9.66
C LEU A 90 -14.72 19.81 8.76
N LEU A 91 -13.86 20.76 9.14
CA LEU A 91 -12.64 21.09 8.42
C LEU A 91 -11.67 19.91 8.45
N THR A 92 -11.54 19.23 9.59
CA THR A 92 -10.69 18.04 9.74
C THR A 92 -11.20 16.90 8.85
N LEU A 93 -12.50 16.65 8.84
CA LEU A 93 -13.13 15.63 8.00
C LEU A 93 -12.97 15.98 6.52
N ALA A 94 -13.15 17.26 6.14
CA ALA A 94 -12.95 17.74 4.78
C ALA A 94 -11.49 17.62 4.32
N LEU A 95 -10.52 17.88 5.20
CA LEU A 95 -9.09 17.69 4.91
C LEU A 95 -8.71 16.21 4.76
N PHE A 96 -9.25 15.34 5.61
CA PHE A 96 -9.05 13.88 5.49
C PHE A 96 -9.69 13.32 4.22
N ALA A 97 -10.92 13.74 3.94
CA ALA A 97 -11.64 13.42 2.71
C ALA A 97 -10.90 13.94 1.48
N GLY A 98 -10.45 15.20 1.53
CA GLY A 98 -9.67 15.84 0.50
C GLY A 98 -8.37 15.09 0.23
N ARG A 99 -7.59 14.71 1.26
CA ARG A 99 -6.39 13.87 1.09
C ARG A 99 -6.70 12.52 0.41
N GLY A 100 -7.83 11.90 0.74
CA GLY A 100 -8.29 10.66 0.11
C GLY A 100 -8.75 10.83 -1.34
N MET A 101 -9.50 11.91 -1.64
CA MET A 101 -10.08 12.18 -2.97
C MET A 101 -9.08 12.79 -3.95
N LEU A 102 -8.22 13.71 -3.51
CA LEU A 102 -7.22 14.41 -4.34
C LEU A 102 -6.11 13.46 -4.84
N GLY A 103 -6.14 12.17 -4.50
CA GLY A 103 -5.18 11.21 -5.03
C GLY A 103 -3.74 11.48 -4.57
N LEU A 104 -3.54 12.33 -3.56
CA LEU A 104 -2.25 12.48 -2.88
C LEU A 104 -1.76 11.13 -2.31
N GLY A 105 -2.66 10.18 -2.05
CA GLY A 105 -2.33 8.78 -1.75
C GLY A 105 -2.09 7.88 -2.97
N ARG A 106 -2.59 8.23 -4.16
CA ARG A 106 -2.39 7.48 -5.42
C ARG A 106 -1.05 7.78 -6.08
N GLY A 107 -0.41 8.89 -5.71
CA GLY A 107 0.90 9.31 -6.20
C GLY A 107 2.07 9.01 -5.25
N LEU A 108 1.86 8.32 -4.11
CA LEU A 108 2.97 7.67 -3.43
C LEU A 108 3.49 6.62 -4.41
N GLY A 109 4.57 6.97 -5.11
CA GLY A 109 5.06 6.22 -6.26
C GLY A 109 5.24 4.72 -5.96
N PRO A 110 5.31 3.88 -7.01
CA PRO A 110 5.52 2.44 -6.86
C PRO A 110 6.65 2.12 -5.86
N THR A 111 7.70 2.94 -5.84
CA THR A 111 8.83 2.86 -4.90
C THR A 111 8.43 2.92 -3.42
N LEU A 112 7.53 3.82 -3.02
CA LEU A 112 7.13 3.94 -1.62
C LEU A 112 6.15 2.85 -1.21
N ARG A 113 5.27 2.43 -2.13
CA ARG A 113 4.43 1.25 -1.95
C ARG A 113 5.29 0.00 -1.70
N ASP A 114 6.31 -0.20 -2.53
CA ASP A 114 7.21 -1.35 -2.43
C ASP A 114 8.07 -1.28 -1.17
N ALA A 115 8.55 -0.09 -0.79
CA ALA A 115 9.26 0.11 0.47
C ALA A 115 8.39 -0.20 1.69
N MET A 116 7.14 0.26 1.72
CA MET A 116 6.20 -0.05 2.81
C MET A 116 5.89 -1.55 2.88
N LEU A 117 5.67 -2.21 1.74
CA LEU A 117 5.47 -3.66 1.72
C LEU A 117 6.75 -4.43 2.12
N ALA A 118 7.93 -3.91 1.80
CA ALA A 118 9.20 -4.51 2.22
C ALA A 118 9.37 -4.47 3.75
N TRP A 119 8.83 -3.42 4.40
CA TRP A 119 8.79 -3.21 5.85
C TRP A 119 7.56 -3.85 6.51
N ASP A 120 6.83 -4.68 5.77
CA ASP A 120 5.59 -5.31 6.22
C ASP A 120 4.53 -4.29 6.71
N CYS A 121 4.49 -3.06 6.20
CA CYS A 121 3.44 -2.09 6.50
C CYS A 121 2.42 -1.96 5.37
N CYS A 122 1.14 -1.73 5.70
CA CYS A 122 0.10 -1.51 4.71
C CYS A 122 0.26 -0.14 4.02
N PRO A 123 0.44 -0.07 2.69
CA PRO A 123 0.55 1.20 1.97
C PRO A 123 -0.70 2.10 2.08
N SER A 124 -1.86 1.54 2.41
CA SER A 124 -3.12 2.30 2.50
C SER A 124 -3.38 2.91 3.87
N CYS A 125 -2.96 2.26 4.96
CA CYS A 125 -3.31 2.69 6.32
C CYS A 125 -2.14 2.69 7.31
N GLY A 126 -0.97 2.20 6.92
CA GLY A 126 0.22 2.11 7.77
C GLY A 126 0.20 0.96 8.78
N TYR A 127 -0.87 0.15 8.84
CA TYR A 127 -0.96 -0.98 9.77
C TYR A 127 0.16 -2.01 9.54
N ASP A 128 0.70 -2.55 10.63
CA ASP A 128 1.72 -3.61 10.61
C ASP A 128 1.13 -4.95 10.15
N LEU A 129 1.61 -5.42 9.02
CA LEU A 129 1.22 -6.66 8.36
C LEU A 129 2.15 -7.83 8.69
N SER A 130 3.15 -7.66 9.56
CA SER A 130 4.08 -8.73 9.96
C SER A 130 3.35 -9.97 10.49
N ALA A 131 2.26 -9.76 11.24
CA ALA A 131 1.41 -10.83 11.80
C ALA A 131 0.43 -11.45 10.78
N SER A 132 0.29 -10.88 9.58
CA SER A 132 -0.66 -11.37 8.58
C SER A 132 0.00 -12.37 7.64
N MET A 133 -0.47 -13.63 7.67
CA MET A 133 -0.02 -14.64 6.71
C MET A 133 -0.58 -14.33 5.32
N PRO A 134 0.24 -14.38 4.27
CA PRO A 134 -0.24 -14.29 2.90
C PRO A 134 -1.10 -15.51 2.54
N GLU A 135 -2.13 -15.30 1.71
CA GLU A 135 -2.97 -16.36 1.17
C GLU A 135 -2.25 -17.13 0.05
N ARG A 136 -2.84 -18.24 -0.42
CA ARG A 136 -2.24 -19.16 -1.41
C ARG A 136 -1.91 -18.50 -2.75
N ASP A 137 -2.51 -17.36 -3.04
CA ASP A 137 -2.30 -16.55 -4.24
C ASP A 137 -1.19 -15.50 -4.06
N LEU A 138 -0.49 -15.51 -2.92
CA LEU A 138 0.52 -14.52 -2.53
C LEU A 138 -0.07 -13.11 -2.34
N CYS A 139 -1.39 -13.01 -2.18
CA CYS A 139 -2.01 -11.79 -1.73
C CYS A 139 -1.96 -11.71 -0.21
N ARG A 140 -1.65 -10.52 0.30
CA ARG A 140 -1.77 -10.21 1.72
C ARG A 140 -2.87 -9.17 1.92
N VAL A 141 -3.86 -9.52 2.73
CA VAL A 141 -5.02 -8.65 3.03
C VAL A 141 -4.80 -7.98 4.37
N CYS A 142 -4.89 -6.65 4.40
CA CYS A 142 -4.81 -5.88 5.64
C CYS A 142 -6.07 -6.10 6.49
N PRO A 143 -5.95 -6.49 7.78
CA PRO A 143 -7.10 -6.74 8.64
C PRO A 143 -7.87 -5.45 9.00
N GLU A 144 -7.21 -4.29 8.99
CA GLU A 144 -7.83 -3.02 9.36
C GLU A 144 -8.66 -2.40 8.23
N CYS A 145 -8.00 -2.15 7.09
CA CYS A 145 -8.63 -1.46 5.96
C CYS A 145 -9.19 -2.40 4.89
N GLY A 146 -8.84 -3.69 4.91
CA GLY A 146 -9.28 -4.68 3.92
C GLY A 146 -8.68 -4.50 2.52
N ALA A 147 -7.63 -3.69 2.38
CA ALA A 147 -6.84 -3.59 1.15
C ALA A 147 -6.01 -4.87 0.96
N ALA A 148 -5.81 -5.28 -0.29
CA ALA A 148 -5.06 -6.49 -0.64
C ALA A 148 -3.89 -6.14 -1.57
N TRP A 149 -2.74 -6.75 -1.32
CA TRP A 149 -1.52 -6.48 -2.07
C TRP A 149 -0.87 -7.80 -2.50
N ILE A 150 -0.49 -7.90 -3.77
CA ILE A 150 0.30 -9.02 -4.28
C ILE A 150 1.74 -8.82 -3.79
N LEU A 151 2.27 -9.80 -3.06
CA LEU A 151 3.66 -9.80 -2.66
C LEU A 151 4.53 -10.18 -3.87
N PRO A 152 5.66 -9.49 -4.11
CA PRO A 152 6.61 -9.90 -5.14
C PRO A 152 7.08 -11.34 -4.82
N ARG A 153 6.93 -12.23 -5.80
CA ARG A 153 7.37 -13.64 -5.71
C ARG A 153 8.86 -13.79 -5.42
N ASP A 154 9.62 -12.76 -5.79
CA ASP A 154 11.06 -12.82 -5.88
C ASP A 154 11.74 -12.17 -4.66
N LYS A 155 11.04 -12.00 -3.52
CA LYS A 155 11.73 -11.59 -2.30
C LYS A 155 12.78 -12.67 -2.02
N PRO A 156 14.09 -12.42 -2.22
CA PRO A 156 15.09 -13.46 -2.09
C PRO A 156 14.95 -13.96 -0.67
N GLU A 157 14.71 -15.27 -0.55
CA GLU A 157 14.67 -16.00 0.72
C GLU A 157 15.79 -15.45 1.58
N SER A 158 15.40 -14.79 2.67
CA SER A 158 16.21 -13.84 3.45
C SER A 158 17.68 -14.17 3.33
N VAL A 159 18.39 -13.41 2.49
CA VAL A 159 19.85 -13.50 2.44
C VAL A 159 20.29 -13.13 3.84
N VAL A 160 20.64 -14.14 4.63
CA VAL A 160 21.24 -13.96 5.94
C VAL A 160 22.54 -13.25 5.65
N VAL A 161 22.50 -11.92 5.71
CA VAL A 161 23.70 -11.10 5.73
C VAL A 161 24.35 -11.43 7.06
N THR A 162 25.11 -12.52 7.07
CA THR A 162 26.13 -12.75 8.08
C THR A 162 27.10 -11.61 7.85
N VAL A 163 26.90 -10.53 8.61
CA VAL A 163 27.93 -9.53 8.81
C VAL A 163 29.03 -10.30 9.51
N ALA A 164 29.94 -10.89 8.73
CA ALA A 164 31.17 -11.43 9.25
C ALA A 164 31.78 -10.27 10.02
N ALA A 165 31.86 -10.42 11.34
CA ALA A 165 32.56 -9.49 12.19
C ALA A 165 33.96 -9.37 11.60
N ASN A 166 34.19 -8.27 10.87
CA ASN A 166 35.49 -7.98 10.34
C ASN A 166 36.30 -7.56 11.56
N ASP A 167 36.92 -8.55 12.21
CA ASP A 167 37.95 -8.43 13.23
C ASP A 167 39.14 -7.70 12.61
N SER A 168 38.94 -6.42 12.36
CA SER A 168 39.95 -5.45 12.01
C SER A 168 40.71 -5.17 13.29
N ARG A 169 41.50 -6.15 13.75
CA ARG A 169 42.62 -5.82 14.63
C ARG A 169 43.53 -4.89 13.82
N PRO A 170 43.72 -3.62 14.24
CA PRO A 170 44.72 -2.78 13.60
C PRO A 170 46.08 -3.47 13.76
N GLY A 171 46.68 -3.80 12.62
CA GLY A 171 48.01 -4.38 12.54
C GLY A 171 48.99 -3.49 13.29
N THR A 172 49.63 -4.07 14.29
CA THR A 172 50.82 -3.51 14.91
C THR A 172 51.91 -3.45 13.85
N ALA A 173 52.35 -2.24 13.56
CA ALA A 173 53.39 -1.92 12.59
C ALA A 173 54.69 -2.66 12.90
N VAL A 174 55.11 -3.54 11.99
CA VAL A 174 56.49 -4.03 11.94
C VAL A 174 57.34 -2.90 11.38
N ARG A 175 57.97 -2.14 12.28
CA ARG A 175 59.05 -1.19 11.94
C ARG A 175 60.26 -2.00 11.45
N GLY A 176 60.54 -1.89 10.15
CA GLY A 176 61.85 -2.20 9.60
C GLY A 176 62.89 -1.22 10.14
N ALA A 177 63.90 -1.74 10.83
CA ALA A 177 65.14 -1.05 11.11
C ALA A 177 66.17 -1.57 10.11
N ALA A 178 66.57 -0.67 9.21
CA ALA A 178 67.74 -0.82 8.37
C ALA A 178 69.00 -0.87 9.25
N ALA A 179 69.82 -1.89 9.06
CA ALA A 179 71.21 -1.89 9.48
C ALA A 179 72.04 -2.43 8.31
N GLN A 180 72.79 -1.48 7.76
CA GLN A 180 73.79 -1.56 6.72
C GLN A 180 75.05 -2.22 7.26
N GLU A 181 75.55 -3.29 6.63
CA GLU A 181 76.98 -3.60 6.63
C GLU A 181 77.43 -4.02 5.23
N GLN A 182 78.28 -3.16 4.67
CA GLN A 182 79.09 -3.40 3.48
C GLN A 182 80.18 -4.42 3.82
N GLY A 183 80.47 -5.33 2.88
CA GLY A 183 81.66 -6.17 2.92
C GLY A 183 82.07 -6.59 1.51
N PRO A 184 83.27 -6.23 1.02
CA PRO A 184 83.74 -6.48 -0.34
C PRO A 184 84.66 -7.73 -0.43
N GLY A 185 84.79 -8.27 -1.66
CA GLY A 185 85.80 -9.30 -2.03
C GLY A 185 85.21 -10.71 -2.10
N THR A 186 85.60 -11.61 -3.01
CA THR A 186 86.85 -11.70 -3.79
C THR A 186 86.66 -12.74 -4.90
N GLU A 187 87.24 -12.44 -6.07
CA GLU A 187 87.79 -13.29 -7.14
C GLU A 187 86.98 -14.41 -7.85
N PRO A 188 87.05 -14.45 -9.21
CA PRO A 188 86.84 -15.65 -10.00
C PRO A 188 88.18 -16.34 -10.32
N GLY A 189 88.27 -17.64 -10.02
CA GLY A 189 89.32 -18.54 -10.54
C GLY A 189 88.71 -19.62 -11.44
N PRO A 190 89.42 -20.07 -12.51
CA PRO A 190 88.90 -20.90 -13.59
C PRO A 190 88.59 -22.36 -13.21
#